data_AF-A0A392Q9E2-F1
#
_entry.id   AF-A0A392Q9E2-F1
#
_cell.length_a   1.000
_cell.length_b   1.000
_cell.length_c   1.000
_cell.angle_alpha   90.00
_cell.angle_beta   90.00
_cell.angle_gamma   90.00
#
_symmetry.space_group_name_H-M   'P 1'
#
loop_
_entity.id
_entity.type
_entity.pdbx_description
1 polymer ?
#
loop_
_entity_poly.entity_id
_entity_poly.type
_entity_poly.pdbx_seq_one_letter_code
_entity_poly.pdbx_strand_id
1 'polypeptide(L)'
;VLLPLVNAPMINYTLTWLESAGVEEVFVFCCAHSKQVINYLEKSEWFNQPNFTVTTIESQNSVSAGDALRVIYERNVNWFLANKPEYIV
;
A
#
# COMPACT_ATOMS: atom_id res chain seq x y z
N VAL A 1 2.83 12.01 -6.31
CA VAL A 1 3.44 11.59 -5.04
C VAL A 1 4.98 11.49 -5.10
N LEU A 2 5.58 11.25 -6.27
CA LEU A 2 7.03 11.19 -6.44
C LEU A 2 7.71 12.55 -6.75
N LEU A 3 7.00 13.66 -6.56
CA LEU A 3 7.59 14.98 -6.77
C LEU A 3 8.63 15.24 -5.67
N PRO A 4 9.79 15.84 -5.99
CA PRO A 4 10.81 16.13 -5.00
C PRO A 4 10.36 17.30 -4.11
N LEU A 5 10.50 17.12 -2.80
CA LEU A 5 10.37 18.14 -1.77
C LEU A 5 11.66 18.10 -0.95
N VAL A 6 12.45 19.19 -0.98
CA VAL A 6 13.76 19.25 -0.30
C VAL A 6 14.65 18.04 -0.65
N ASN A 7 14.82 17.77 -1.95
CA ASN A 7 15.63 16.68 -2.51
C ASN A 7 15.20 15.23 -2.19
N ALA A 8 14.04 15.01 -1.55
CA ALA A 8 13.44 13.69 -1.35
C ALA A 8 12.01 13.62 -1.93
N PRO A 9 11.56 12.48 -2.46
CA PRO A 9 10.17 12.35 -2.93
C PRO A 9 9.16 12.54 -1.79
N MET A 10 8.06 13.27 -2.04
CA MET A 10 7.05 13.58 -1.01
C MET A 10 6.53 12.35 -0.24
N ILE A 11 6.42 11.19 -0.92
CA ILE A 11 5.95 9.95 -0.29
C ILE A 11 6.80 9.51 0.91
N ASN A 12 8.11 9.78 0.90
CA ASN A 12 9.01 9.37 1.98
C ASN A 12 8.67 10.06 3.29
N TYR A 13 8.27 11.33 3.25
CA TYR A 13 7.87 12.06 4.44
C TYR A 13 6.62 11.46 5.07
N THR A 14 5.63 11.07 4.24
CA THR A 14 4.43 10.39 4.73
C THR A 14 4.75 9.03 5.34
N LEU A 15 5.60 8.23 4.70
CA LEU A 15 5.98 6.91 5.21
C LEU A 15 6.80 7.00 6.50
N THR A 16 7.75 7.94 6.58
CA THR A 16 8.52 8.22 7.81
C THR A 16 7.59 8.62 8.96
N TRP A 17 6.59 9.46 8.67
CA TRP A 17 5.63 9.86 9.69
C TRP A 17 4.77 8.69 10.17
N LEU A 18 4.28 7.84 9.25
CA LEU A 18 3.50 6.64 9.60
C LEU A 18 4.33 5.64 10.42
N GLU A 19 5.59 5.43 10.06
CA GLU A 19 6.52 4.57 10.79
C GLU A 19 6.75 5.12 12.21
N SER A 20 7.03 6.42 12.35
CA SER A 20 7.18 7.06 13.66
C SER A 20 5.90 7.04 14.53
N ALA A 21 4.73 6.90 13.92
CA ALA A 21 3.45 6.75 14.59
C ALA A 21 3.17 5.31 15.05
N GLY A 22 4.04 4.35 14.72
CA GLY A 22 3.89 2.94 15.08
C GLY A 22 2.92 2.16 14.19
N VAL A 23 2.68 2.62 12.96
CA VAL A 23 1.88 1.86 11.98
C VAL A 23 2.71 0.69 11.47
N GLU A 24 2.17 -0.53 11.50
CA GLU A 24 2.91 -1.73 11.08
C GLU A 24 2.72 -2.08 9.59
N GLU A 25 1.54 -1.77 9.03
CA GLU A 25 1.19 -2.12 7.64
C GLU A 25 0.55 -0.92 6.92
N VAL A 26 1.09 -0.60 5.75
CA VAL A 26 0.66 0.54 4.92
C VAL A 26 0.31 0.05 3.52
N PHE A 27 -0.89 0.39 3.06
CA PHE A 27 -1.36 0.10 1.72
C PHE A 27 -1.32 1.37 0.84
N VAL A 28 -0.52 1.35 -0.22
CA VAL A 28 -0.40 2.47 -1.16
C VAL A 28 -1.20 2.19 -2.42
N PHE A 29 -2.35 2.86 -2.55
CA PHE A 29 -3.19 2.79 -3.75
C PHE A 29 -2.60 3.62 -4.88
N CYS A 30 -2.29 2.94 -5.99
CA CYS A 30 -1.65 3.51 -7.16
C CYS A 30 -2.62 3.49 -8.34
N CYS A 31 -3.13 4.67 -8.72
CA CYS A 31 -4.10 4.81 -9.83
C CYS A 31 -3.45 5.35 -11.10
N ALA A 32 -2.76 6.49 -11.02
CA ALA A 32 -2.03 7.10 -12.14
C ALA A 32 -0.53 6.84 -12.01
N HIS A 33 0.12 6.51 -13.14
CA HIS A 33 1.55 6.19 -13.20
C HIS A 33 2.01 5.14 -12.16
N SER A 34 1.14 4.16 -11.88
CA SER A 34 1.32 3.11 -10.88
C SER A 34 2.70 2.46 -10.93
N LYS A 35 3.13 2.07 -12.12
CA LYS A 35 4.44 1.43 -12.35
C LYS A 35 5.62 2.24 -11.82
N GLN A 36 5.58 3.58 -11.91
CA GLN A 36 6.66 4.42 -11.40
C GLN A 36 6.70 4.41 -9.87
N VAL A 37 5.53 4.48 -9.23
CA VAL A 37 5.41 4.45 -7.76
C VAL A 37 5.80 3.08 -7.22
N ILE A 38 5.33 2.01 -7.84
CA ILE A 38 5.67 0.62 -7.47
C ILE A 38 7.17 0.41 -7.56
N ASN A 39 7.78 0.69 -8.72
CA ASN A 39 9.22 0.52 -8.91
C ASN A 39 10.06 1.43 -7.99
N TYR A 40 9.56 2.62 -7.61
CA TYR A 40 10.21 3.46 -6.61
C TYR A 40 10.20 2.80 -5.24
N LEU A 41 9.03 2.34 -4.77
CA LEU A 41 8.87 1.72 -3.46
C LEU A 41 9.62 0.38 -3.35
N GLU A 42 9.59 -0.45 -4.38
CA GLU A 42 10.35 -1.72 -4.44
C GLU A 42 11.87 -1.52 -4.35
N LYS A 43 12.39 -0.39 -4.85
CA LYS A 43 13.82 -0.05 -4.80
C LYS A 43 14.20 0.77 -3.56
N SER A 44 13.22 1.21 -2.79
CA SER A 44 13.43 2.04 -1.61
C SER A 44 13.70 1.19 -0.37
N GLU A 45 14.16 1.85 0.68
CA GLU A 45 14.32 1.22 2.00
C GLU A 45 12.99 0.68 2.58
N TRP A 46 11.84 1.21 2.13
CA TRP A 46 10.51 0.85 2.63
C TRP A 46 10.09 -0.58 2.31
N PHE A 47 10.67 -1.22 1.29
CA PHE A 47 10.26 -2.57 0.88
C PHE A 47 10.68 -3.65 1.88
N ASN A 48 11.75 -3.43 2.64
CA ASN A 48 12.39 -4.47 3.45
C ASN A 48 12.61 -4.04 4.91
N GLN A 49 11.75 -3.14 5.41
CA GLN A 49 11.82 -2.66 6.78
C GLN A 49 11.22 -3.68 7.76
N PRO A 50 11.94 -4.07 8.83
CA PRO A 50 11.38 -4.92 9.86
C PRO A 50 10.29 -4.16 10.62
N ASN A 51 9.10 -4.75 10.73
CA ASN A 51 7.92 -4.18 11.42
C ASN A 51 7.23 -2.98 10.72
N PHE A 52 7.60 -2.67 9.48
CA PHE A 52 6.92 -1.65 8.68
C PHE A 52 6.76 -2.11 7.23
N THR A 53 5.60 -2.69 6.91
CA THR A 53 5.34 -3.30 5.60
C THR A 53 4.58 -2.35 4.69
N VAL A 54 5.18 -1.98 3.56
CA VAL A 54 4.53 -1.15 2.54
C VAL A 54 4.10 -2.00 1.36
N THR A 55 2.79 -2.18 1.21
CA THR A 55 2.18 -2.96 0.11
C THR A 55 1.58 -2.01 -0.92
N THR A 56 1.99 -2.13 -2.17
CA THR A 56 1.41 -1.35 -3.26
C THR A 56 0.20 -2.06 -3.87
N ILE A 57 -0.87 -1.31 -4.12
CA ILE A 57 -2.09 -1.80 -4.76
C ILE A 57 -2.29 -1.02 -6.04
N GLU A 58 -2.08 -1.68 -7.18
CA GLU A 58 -2.47 -1.12 -8.47
C GLU A 58 -4.00 -1.24 -8.62
N SER A 59 -4.68 -0.10 -8.80
CA SER A 59 -6.11 -0.07 -9.09
C SER A 59 -6.44 1.11 -9.98
N GLN A 60 -6.82 0.82 -11.22
CA GLN A 60 -7.27 1.83 -12.18
C GLN A 60 -8.70 2.31 -11.91
N ASN A 61 -9.45 1.57 -11.08
CA ASN A 61 -10.88 1.84 -10.83
C ASN A 61 -11.14 2.50 -9.46
N SER A 62 -10.09 2.74 -8.65
CA SER A 62 -10.23 3.41 -7.35
C SER A 62 -10.22 4.93 -7.51
N VAL A 63 -11.35 5.49 -7.96
CA VAL A 63 -11.46 6.95 -8.22
C VAL A 63 -11.72 7.72 -6.91
N SER A 64 -12.30 7.05 -5.92
CA SER A 64 -12.59 7.63 -4.60
C SER A 64 -11.97 6.82 -3.45
N ALA A 65 -11.90 7.43 -2.26
CA ALA A 65 -11.51 6.72 -1.04
C ALA A 65 -12.44 5.55 -0.72
N GLY A 66 -13.74 5.67 -1.04
CA GLY A 66 -14.71 4.57 -0.88
C GLY A 66 -14.39 3.37 -1.76
N ASP A 67 -13.97 3.60 -3.00
CA ASP A 67 -13.55 2.52 -3.90
C ASP A 67 -12.28 1.82 -3.39
N ALA A 68 -11.32 2.59 -2.85
CA ALA A 68 -10.13 2.01 -2.23
C ALA A 68 -10.50 1.12 -1.03
N LEU A 69 -11.36 1.60 -0.12
CA LEU A 69 -11.81 0.82 1.04
C LEU A 69 -12.57 -0.44 0.63
N ARG A 70 -13.37 -0.40 -0.43
CA ARG A 70 -14.04 -1.60 -0.97
C ARG A 70 -13.04 -2.65 -1.45
N VAL A 71 -11.98 -2.23 -2.15
CA VAL A 71 -10.92 -3.15 -2.60
C VAL A 71 -10.19 -3.78 -1.40
N ILE A 72 -9.95 -3.03 -0.33
CA ILE A 72 -9.37 -3.59 0.91
C ILE A 72 -10.31 -4.64 1.50
N TYR A 73 -11.60 -4.32 1.61
CA TYR A 73 -12.61 -5.23 2.14
C TYR A 73 -12.66 -6.55 1.34
N GLU A 74 -12.71 -6.47 0.01
CA GLU A 74 -12.73 -7.64 -0.87
C GLU A 74 -11.45 -8.48 -0.77
N ARG A 75 -10.27 -7.84 -0.69
CA ARG A 75 -9.00 -8.56 -0.47
C ARG A 75 -8.98 -9.28 0.87
N ASN A 76 -9.45 -8.65 1.94
CA ASN A 76 -9.49 -9.27 3.26
C ASN A 76 -10.43 -10.49 3.29
N VAL A 77 -11.60 -10.37 2.66
CA VAL A 77 -12.53 -11.50 2.49
C VAL A 77 -11.84 -12.64 1.73
N ASN A 78 -11.18 -12.35 0.61
CA ASN A 78 -10.48 -13.38 -0.17
C ASN A 78 -9.33 -14.04 0.60
N TRP A 79 -8.56 -13.26 1.36
CA TRP A 79 -7.49 -13.79 2.23
C TRP A 79 -8.07 -14.73 3.28
N PHE A 80 -9.17 -14.35 3.93
CA PHE A 80 -9.83 -15.20 4.91
C PHE A 80 -10.33 -16.52 4.30
N LEU A 81 -10.93 -16.47 3.11
CA LEU A 81 -11.39 -17.68 2.40
C LEU A 81 -10.22 -18.57 1.95
N ALA A 82 -9.12 -17.99 1.47
CA ALA A 82 -7.93 -18.73 1.06
C ALA A 82 -7.22 -19.41 2.24
N ASN A 83 -7.27 -18.81 3.43
CA ASN A 83 -6.61 -19.30 4.64
C ASN A 83 -7.54 -20.06 5.60
N LYS A 84 -8.83 -20.22 5.28
CA LYS A 84 -9.76 -21.15 5.96
C LYS A 84 -10.61 -21.96 4.97
N PRO A 85 -10.01 -22.90 4.22
CA PRO A 85 -10.75 -23.76 3.30
C PRO A 85 -11.69 -24.78 4.00
N GLU A 86 -11.59 -24.97 5.32
CA GLU A 86 -12.32 -26.05 6.05
C GLU A 86 -13.79 -25.74 6.41
N TYR A 87 -14.35 -24.59 6.02
CA TYR A 87 -15.73 -24.21 6.38
C TYR A 87 -16.65 -23.93 5.17
N ILE A 88 -16.42 -24.62 4.05
CA ILE A 88 -17.41 -24.69 2.97
C ILE A 88 -17.94 -26.13 2.93
N VAL A 89 -18.96 -26.39 3.73
CA VAL A 89 -19.89 -27.53 3.61
C VAL A 89 -21.29 -26.98 3.45
#